data_AF-A0A3B9DTY2-F1
#
_entry.id   AF-A0A3B9DTY2-F1
#
_cell.length_a   1.000
_cell.length_b   1.000
_cell.length_c   1.000
_cell.angle_alpha   90.00
_cell.angle_beta   90.00
_cell.angle_gamma   90.00
#
_symmetry.space_group_name_H-M   'P 1'
#
loop_
_entity.id
_entity.type
_entity.pdbx_description
1 polymer ?
#
loop_
_entity_poly.entity_id
_entity_poly.type
_entity_poly.pdbx_seq_one_letter_code
_entity_poly.pdbx_strand_id
1 'polypeptide(L)'
;MRGYRHLNCAEAATRALSPSYQSKESAMPYVNIKITQEGHVTPEQKAALIRGVTDLLANVLHKNPASTVVTIDEVPLENWGLGGDPILVAREKNQKK
;
A
#
# COMPACT_ATOMS: atom_id res chain seq x y z
N MET A 1 -0.37 -53.83 -7.54
CA MET A 1 -0.85 -52.90 -6.49
C MET A 1 0.09 -51.69 -6.46
N ARG A 2 -0.29 -50.56 -7.08
CA ARG A 2 0.50 -49.32 -7.00
C ARG A 2 -0.29 -48.31 -6.19
N GLY A 3 0.34 -47.81 -5.13
CA GLY A 3 -0.28 -47.05 -4.05
C GLY A 3 -0.91 -45.74 -4.53
N TYR A 4 -2.13 -45.51 -4.07
CA TYR A 4 -2.70 -44.18 -4.02
C TYR A 4 -1.91 -43.38 -2.98
N ARG A 5 -0.95 -42.57 -3.43
CA ARG A 5 -0.45 -41.47 -2.62
C ARG A 5 -1.64 -40.55 -2.36
N HIS A 6 -2.03 -40.42 -1.10
CA HIS A 6 -2.92 -39.37 -0.64
C HIS A 6 -2.32 -38.03 -1.07
N LEU A 7 -2.85 -37.46 -2.15
CA LEU A 7 -2.62 -36.05 -2.44
C LEU A 7 -3.30 -35.29 -1.31
N ASN A 8 -2.50 -34.53 -0.56
CA ASN A 8 -3.05 -33.57 0.39
C ASN A 8 -3.90 -32.58 -0.42
N CYS A 9 -5.09 -32.22 0.08
CA CYS A 9 -6.06 -31.37 -0.61
C CYS A 9 -5.42 -30.04 -1.11
N ALA A 10 -4.37 -29.57 -0.42
CA ALA A 10 -3.57 -28.42 -0.80
C ALA A 10 -2.77 -28.58 -2.11
N GLU A 11 -2.24 -29.77 -2.42
CA GLU A 11 -1.48 -30.03 -3.66
C GLU A 11 -2.39 -30.18 -4.89
N ALA A 12 -3.64 -30.61 -4.69
CA ALA A 12 -4.62 -30.72 -5.78
C ALA A 12 -5.13 -29.33 -6.23
N ALA A 13 -5.27 -28.39 -5.30
CA ALA A 13 -5.74 -27.04 -5.58
C ALA A 13 -4.74 -26.21 -6.41
N THR A 14 -3.44 -26.35 -6.15
CA THR A 14 -2.38 -25.63 -6.90
C THR A 14 -2.25 -26.13 -8.34
N ARG A 15 -2.61 -27.38 -8.60
CA ARG A 15 -2.56 -28.00 -9.93
C ARG A 15 -3.80 -27.69 -10.82
N ALA A 16 -4.84 -27.08 -10.24
CA ALA A 16 -6.08 -26.72 -10.93
C ALA A 16 -6.13 -25.25 -11.37
N LEU A 17 -5.12 -24.43 -11.03
CA LEU A 17 -5.01 -23.08 -11.56
C LEU A 17 -4.47 -23.17 -12.99
N SER A 18 -5.20 -22.58 -13.95
CA SER A 18 -4.77 -22.52 -15.34
C SER A 18 -3.43 -21.75 -15.43
N PRO A 19 -2.53 -22.10 -16.38
CA PRO A 19 -1.26 -21.39 -16.57
C PRO A 19 -1.42 -19.86 -16.76
N SER A 20 -2.60 -19.44 -17.22
CA SER A 20 -2.98 -18.02 -17.39
C SER A 20 -3.27 -17.28 -16.08
N TYR A 21 -3.50 -17.98 -14.98
CA TYR A 21 -3.69 -17.40 -13.65
C TYR A 21 -2.36 -17.19 -12.92
N GLN A 22 -1.38 -18.09 -13.11
CA GLN A 22 -0.01 -17.89 -12.59
C GLN A 22 0.68 -16.64 -13.16
N SER A 23 0.27 -16.15 -14.33
CA SER A 23 0.82 -14.94 -14.95
C SER A 23 0.07 -13.63 -14.63
N LYS A 24 -1.09 -13.71 -13.96
CA LYS A 24 -1.90 -12.52 -13.58
C LYS A 24 -1.64 -12.02 -12.16
N GLU A 25 -0.59 -12.50 -11.51
CA GLU A 25 0.07 -11.78 -10.42
C GLU A 25 0.99 -10.69 -10.98
N SER A 26 0.50 -9.87 -11.91
CA SER A 26 1.10 -8.54 -12.10
C SER A 26 0.70 -7.73 -10.88
N ALA A 27 1.45 -7.94 -9.79
CA ALA A 27 1.35 -7.30 -8.48
C ALA A 27 0.49 -6.04 -8.52
N MET A 28 -0.77 -6.13 -8.06
CA MET A 28 -1.66 -4.98 -7.89
C MET A 28 -1.07 -4.10 -6.79
N PRO A 29 -0.39 -2.99 -7.13
CA PRO A 29 0.31 -2.20 -6.12
C PRO A 29 -0.73 -1.43 -5.31
N TYR A 30 -0.65 -1.56 -3.99
CA TYR A 30 -1.45 -0.78 -3.07
C TYR A 30 -0.56 0.20 -2.31
N VAL A 31 -0.94 1.48 -2.30
CA VAL A 31 -0.27 2.51 -1.52
C VAL A 31 -1.28 3.25 -0.65
N ASN A 32 -1.00 3.31 0.65
CA ASN A 32 -1.72 4.15 1.59
C ASN A 32 -0.83 5.33 2.00
N ILE A 33 -1.28 6.53 1.70
CA ILE A 33 -0.62 7.77 2.07
C ILE A 33 -1.39 8.35 3.24
N LYS A 34 -0.72 8.54 4.37
CA LYS A 34 -1.29 9.22 5.52
C LYS A 34 -0.62 10.57 5.69
N ILE A 35 -1.41 11.63 5.72
CA ILE A 35 -0.94 13.00 5.93
C ILE A 35 -1.67 13.61 7.12
N THR A 36 -0.99 14.49 7.84
CA THR A 36 -1.64 15.27 8.90
C THR A 36 -2.58 16.30 8.29
N GLN A 37 -3.66 16.63 9.00
CA GLN A 37 -4.59 17.71 8.62
C GLN A 37 -3.99 19.12 8.81
N GLU A 38 -2.67 19.27 8.66
CA GLU A 38 -1.98 20.55 8.72
C GLU A 38 -1.97 21.19 7.33
N GLY A 39 -2.58 22.38 7.23
CA GLY A 39 -2.36 23.25 6.07
C GLY A 39 -3.34 23.13 4.90
N HIS A 40 -4.58 22.67 5.14
CA HIS A 40 -5.66 22.64 4.13
C HIS A 40 -5.25 21.98 2.81
N VAL A 41 -5.17 20.65 2.81
CA VAL A 41 -4.84 19.90 1.60
C VAL A 41 -6.00 19.97 0.61
N THR A 42 -5.77 20.56 -0.56
CA THR A 42 -6.84 20.74 -1.55
C THR A 42 -7.08 19.45 -2.36
N PRO A 43 -8.27 19.29 -2.97
CA PRO A 43 -8.54 18.17 -3.87
C PRO A 43 -7.52 18.05 -5.01
N GLU A 44 -7.04 19.18 -5.55
CA GLU A 44 -6.05 19.22 -6.63
C GLU A 44 -4.69 18.69 -6.17
N GLN A 45 -4.28 19.01 -4.95
CA GLN A 45 -3.04 18.49 -4.36
C GLN A 45 -3.13 16.98 -4.15
N LYS A 46 -4.27 16.47 -3.69
CA LYS A 46 -4.51 15.01 -3.57
C LYS A 46 -4.44 14.32 -4.92
N ALA A 47 -5.05 14.90 -5.95
CA ALA A 47 -4.99 14.36 -7.31
C ALA A 47 -3.54 14.32 -7.84
N ALA A 48 -2.76 15.38 -7.58
CA ALA A 48 -1.34 15.42 -7.93
C ALA A 48 -0.52 14.34 -7.20
N LEU A 49 -0.79 14.09 -5.91
CA LEU A 49 -0.13 13.02 -5.14
C LEU A 49 -0.46 11.62 -5.67
N ILE A 50 -1.75 11.34 -5.93
CA ILE A 50 -2.19 10.06 -6.49
C ILE A 50 -1.50 9.79 -7.83
N ARG A 51 -1.48 10.81 -8.70
CA ARG A 51 -0.82 10.72 -10.01
C ARG A 51 0.68 10.46 -9.85
N GLY A 52 1.36 11.27 -9.05
CA GLY A 52 2.81 11.15 -8.85
C GLY A 52 3.24 9.78 -8.33
N VAL A 53 2.51 9.21 -7.38
CA VAL A 53 2.78 7.87 -6.86
C VAL A 53 2.51 6.78 -7.90
N THR A 54 1.42 6.90 -8.65
CA THR A 54 1.09 5.95 -9.72
C THR A 54 2.17 5.95 -10.81
N ASP A 55 2.62 7.14 -11.22
CA ASP A 55 3.68 7.31 -12.22
C ASP A 55 5.03 6.79 -11.68
N LEU A 56 5.34 7.02 -10.40
CA LEU A 56 6.57 6.51 -9.76
C LEU A 56 6.62 4.98 -9.79
N LEU A 57 5.52 4.32 -9.44
CA LEU A 57 5.43 2.87 -9.46
C LEU A 57 5.55 2.29 -10.88
N ALA A 58 4.94 2.97 -11.86
CA ALA A 58 5.10 2.60 -13.26
C ALA A 58 6.56 2.75 -13.72
N ASN A 59 7.24 3.81 -13.31
CA ASN A 59 8.61 4.11 -13.74
C ASN A 59 9.66 3.20 -13.07
N VAL A 60 9.53 2.95 -11.77
CA VAL A 60 10.54 2.22 -10.98
C VAL A 60 10.33 0.72 -11.03
N LEU A 61 9.07 0.26 -10.94
CA LEU A 61 8.73 -1.16 -10.84
C LEU A 61 8.17 -1.73 -12.15
N HIS A 62 8.04 -0.91 -13.19
CA HIS A 62 7.49 -1.27 -14.50
C HIS A 62 6.12 -1.96 -14.38
N LYS A 63 5.29 -1.50 -13.42
CA LYS A 63 3.93 -2.02 -13.18
C LYS A 63 2.89 -1.25 -13.98
N ASN A 64 1.76 -1.90 -14.24
CA ASN A 64 0.65 -1.27 -14.93
C ASN A 64 -0.01 -0.22 -14.01
N PRO A 65 -0.04 1.07 -14.40
CA PRO A 65 -0.68 2.11 -13.60
C PRO A 65 -2.19 1.87 -13.45
N ALA A 66 -2.84 1.23 -14.42
CA ALA A 66 -4.29 0.97 -14.39
C ALA A 66 -4.72 -0.01 -13.28
N SER A 67 -3.81 -0.80 -12.74
CA SER A 67 -4.07 -1.74 -11.64
C SER A 67 -3.55 -1.24 -10.27
N THR A 68 -3.12 0.02 -10.20
CA THR A 68 -2.59 0.63 -8.96
C THR A 68 -3.69 1.31 -8.18
N VAL A 69 -3.77 1.00 -6.89
CA VAL A 69 -4.74 1.60 -5.97
C VAL A 69 -3.98 2.47 -4.97
N VAL A 70 -4.37 3.75 -4.91
CA VAL A 70 -3.79 4.73 -3.98
C VAL A 70 -4.90 5.28 -3.09
N THR A 71 -4.70 5.26 -1.78
CA THR A 71 -5.61 5.85 -0.79
C THR A 71 -4.89 6.97 -0.05
N ILE A 72 -5.56 8.10 0.18
CA ILE A 72 -5.05 9.21 0.97
C ILE A 72 -5.94 9.40 2.20
N ASP A 73 -5.35 9.24 3.39
CA ASP A 73 -6.01 9.47 4.66
C ASP A 73 -5.46 10.74 5.32
N GLU A 74 -6.37 11.61 5.71
CA GLU A 74 -6.07 12.81 6.49
C GLU A 74 -6.31 12.54 7.97
N VAL A 75 -5.24 12.55 8.76
CA VAL A 75 -5.28 12.19 10.17
C VAL A 75 -5.13 13.45 11.04
N PRO A 76 -6.01 13.65 12.04
CA PRO A 76 -5.86 14.72 13.02
C PRO A 76 -4.53 14.64 13.79
N LEU A 77 -4.01 15.78 14.23
CA LEU A 77 -2.70 15.86 14.89
C LEU A 77 -2.67 15.15 16.23
N GLU A 78 -3.77 15.17 16.98
CA GLU A 78 -3.89 14.44 18.24
C GLU A 78 -3.74 12.92 18.06
N ASN A 79 -4.08 12.41 16.88
CA ASN A 79 -3.97 10.99 16.54
C ASN A 79 -2.63 10.64 15.88
N TRP A 80 -1.79 11.65 15.62
CA TRP A 80 -0.46 11.46 15.05
C TRP A 80 0.58 11.45 16.18
N GLY A 81 1.11 10.28 16.50
CA GLY A 81 2.11 10.11 17.55
C GLY A 81 3.54 10.07 17.02
N LEU A 82 4.49 10.67 17.75
CA LEU A 82 5.93 10.55 17.50
C LEU A 82 6.66 10.35 18.84
N GLY A 83 7.41 9.25 18.97
CA GLY A 83 8.22 8.99 20.17
C GLY A 83 7.42 8.72 21.46
N GLY A 84 6.15 8.34 21.34
CA GLY A 84 5.26 8.08 22.48
C GLY A 84 4.38 9.26 22.90
N ASP A 85 4.56 10.43 22.28
CA ASP A 85 3.74 11.62 22.53
C ASP A 85 2.94 12.01 21.27
N PRO A 86 1.82 12.75 21.41
CA PRO A 86 1.20 13.44 20.29
C PRO A 86 2.20 14.36 19.58
N ILE A 87 2.07 14.50 18.26
CA ILE A 87 3.06 15.18 17.40
C ILE A 87 3.35 16.62 17.83
N LEU A 88 2.35 17.33 18.33
CA LEU A 88 2.50 18.69 18.85
C LEU A 88 3.48 18.72 20.03
N VAL A 89 3.30 17.82 21.00
CA VAL A 89 4.16 17.68 22.18
C VAL A 89 5.57 17.25 21.76
N ALA A 90 5.67 16.30 20.82
CA ALA A 90 6.96 15.83 20.32
C ALA A 90 7.75 16.95 19.61
N ARG A 91 7.09 17.83 18.86
CA ARG A 91 7.74 18.98 18.20
C ARG A 91 8.29 19.99 19.21
N GLU A 92 7.52 20.31 20.24
CA GLU A 92 7.96 21.21 21.31
C GLU A 92 9.19 20.67 22.06
N LYS A 93 9.23 19.37 22.34
CA LYS A 93 10.38 18.72 22.99
C LYS A 93 11.65 18.78 22.14
N ASN A 94 11.52 18.65 20.82
CA ASN A 94 12.65 18.73 19.91
C ASN A 94 13.18 20.16 19.70
N GLN A 95 12.34 21.20 19.89
CA GLN A 95 12.78 22.60 19.79
C GLN A 95 13.55 23.10 21.03
N LYS A 96 13.42 22.42 22.16
CA LYS A 96 14.06 22.78 23.44
C LYS A 96 15.41 22.09 23.66
N LYS A 97 15.93 21.39 22.67
CA LYS A 97 17.17 20.61 22.73
C LYS A 97 18.23 21.20 21.82
#